data_AF-A0A2M7YA78-F1
#
_entry.id   AF-A0A2M7YA78-F1
#
_cell.length_a   1.000
_cell.length_b   1.000
_cell.length_c   1.000
_cell.angle_alpha   90.00
_cell.angle_beta   90.00
_cell.angle_gamma   90.00
#
_symmetry.space_group_name_H-M   'P 1'
#
loop_
_entity.id
_entity.type
_entity.pdbx_description
1 polymer ?
#
loop_
_entity_poly.entity_id
_entity_poly.type
_entity_poly.pdbx_seq_one_letter_code
_entity_poly.pdbx_strand_id
1 'polypeptide(L)' 'MTFTGRAATITSMDPVWRTIRDEAKAMAAAEPLVASLVHAVILHHDTLEDALSYRMAQKLGDANL' A
#
# COMPACT_ATOMS: atom_id res chain seq x y z
N MET A 1 24.46 28.18 -17.00
CA MET A 1 25.55 27.21 -16.78
C MET A 1 25.16 26.30 -15.63
N THR A 2 24.76 25.07 -15.97
CA THR A 2 24.72 23.82 -15.20
C THR A 2 24.35 23.87 -13.70
N PHE A 3 23.08 23.54 -13.40
CA PHE A 3 22.68 22.95 -12.12
C PHE A 3 23.04 21.46 -12.14
N THR A 4 24.18 21.09 -11.55
CA THR A 4 24.57 19.68 -11.38
C THR A 4 23.79 19.11 -10.19
N GLY A 5 22.60 18.57 -10.46
CA GLY A 5 21.88 17.73 -9.51
C GLY A 5 22.60 16.40 -9.35
N ARG A 6 23.11 16.11 -8.15
CA ARG A 6 23.55 14.76 -7.78
C ARG A 6 22.33 13.85 -7.93
N ALA A 7 22.27 13.04 -8.98
CA ALA A 7 21.30 11.95 -9.07
C ALA A 7 21.63 10.97 -7.94
N ALA A 8 20.97 11.15 -6.79
CA ALA A 8 20.99 10.17 -5.74
C ALA A 8 20.47 8.87 -6.34
N THR A 9 21.26 7.80 -6.25
CA THR A 9 20.81 6.47 -6.63
C THR A 9 19.72 6.08 -5.64
N ILE A 10 18.46 6.34 -5.99
CA ILE A 10 17.30 5.92 -5.20
C ILE A 10 17.21 4.41 -5.39
N THR A 11 17.84 3.64 -4.51
CA THR A 11 17.42 2.26 -4.30
C THR A 11 15.92 2.30 -4.00
N SER A 12 15.11 1.48 -4.68
CA SER A 12 13.65 1.38 -4.55
C SER A 12 13.21 0.78 -3.20
N MET A 13 13.88 1.18 -2.12
CA MET A 13 13.46 0.87 -0.78
C MET A 13 12.31 1.83 -0.50
N ASP A 14 11.09 1.31 -0.55
CA ASP A 14 9.89 2.03 -0.11
C ASP A 14 9.64 1.70 1.37
N PRO A 15 10.23 2.47 2.31
CA PRO A 15 10.05 2.22 3.73
C PRO A 15 8.60 2.42 4.16
N VAL A 16 7.84 3.27 3.46
CA VAL A 16 6.45 3.55 3.79
C VAL A 16 5.60 2.33 3.48
N TRP A 17 5.70 1.80 2.26
CA TRP A 17 4.92 0.63 1.86
C TRP A 17 5.27 -0.60 2.70
N ARG A 18 6.56 -0.80 2.98
CA ARG A 18 7.01 -1.88 3.88
C ARG A 18 6.37 -1.77 5.27
N THR A 19 6.36 -0.58 5.84
CA THR A 19 5.77 -0.34 7.18
C THR A 19 4.28 -0.66 7.18
N ILE A 20 3.54 -0.16 6.18
CA ILE A 20 2.11 -0.44 6.02
C ILE A 20 1.83 -1.95 5.92
N ARG A 21 2.63 -2.68 5.14
CA ARG A 21 2.50 -4.15 5.02
C ARG A 21 2.78 -4.86 6.34
N ASP A 22 3.75 -4.40 7.12
CA ASP A 22 4.11 -5.03 8.39
C ASP A 22 3.02 -4.78 9.45
N GLU A 23 2.46 -3.58 9.51
CA GLU A 23 1.28 -3.27 10.34
C GLU A 23 0.05 -4.10 9.93
N ALA A 24 -0.21 -4.22 8.63
CA ALA A 24 -1.29 -5.03 8.09
C ALA A 24 -1.17 -6.52 8.48
N LYS A 25 0.05 -7.08 8.45
CA LYS A 25 0.29 -8.45 8.94
C LYS A 25 0.01 -8.57 10.43
N ALA A 26 0.46 -7.59 11.22
CA ALA A 26 0.23 -7.58 12.66
C ALA A 26 -1.27 -7.51 12.99
N MET A 27 -2.02 -6.65 12.30
CA MET A 27 -3.48 -6.57 12.43
C MET A 27 -4.18 -7.88 12.08
N ALA A 28 -3.82 -8.49 10.94
CA ALA A 28 -4.41 -9.76 10.51
C ALA A 28 -4.14 -10.91 11.49
N ALA A 29 -2.97 -10.90 12.16
CA ALA A 29 -2.62 -11.86 13.18
C ALA A 29 -3.37 -11.61 14.51
N ALA A 30 -3.56 -10.34 14.88
CA ALA A 30 -4.23 -9.96 16.13
C ALA A 30 -5.75 -10.13 16.05
N GLU A 31 -6.35 -9.84 14.90
CA GLU A 31 -7.80 -9.80 14.71
C GLU A 31 -8.22 -10.61 13.46
N PRO A 32 -8.51 -11.92 13.60
CA PRO A 32 -8.88 -12.78 12.47
C PRO A 32 -10.11 -12.31 11.70
N LEU A 33 -11.04 -11.58 12.35
CA LEU A 33 -12.25 -11.04 11.72
C LEU A 33 -11.94 -10.01 10.64
N VAL A 34 -10.86 -9.22 10.78
CA VAL A 34 -10.46 -8.22 9.77
C VAL A 34 -9.40 -8.74 8.82
N ALA A 35 -8.84 -9.93 9.07
CA ALA A 35 -7.74 -10.50 8.31
C ALA A 35 -8.05 -10.56 6.80
N SER A 36 -9.25 -11.02 6.42
CA SER A 36 -9.67 -11.11 5.01
C SER A 36 -9.69 -9.73 4.33
N LEU A 37 -10.18 -8.70 5.02
CA LEU A 37 -10.23 -7.33 4.49
C LEU A 37 -8.82 -6.77 4.31
N VAL A 38 -7.99 -6.90 5.34
CA VAL A 38 -6.60 -6.40 5.31
C VAL A 38 -5.79 -7.13 4.24
N HIS A 39 -6.04 -8.42 4.04
CA HIS A 39 -5.40 -9.18 2.99
C HIS A 39 -5.81 -8.68 1.61
N ALA A 40 -7.11 -8.47 1.38
CA ALA A 40 -7.63 -7.98 0.10
C ALA A 40 -7.15 -6.56 -0.23
N VAL A 41 -7.10 -5.67 0.76
CA VAL A 41 -6.80 -4.24 0.52
C VAL A 41 -5.30 -3.94 0.53
N ILE A 42 -4.48 -4.67 1.29
CA ILE A 42 -3.06 -4.36 1.48
C ILE A 42 -2.17 -5.53 1.09
N LEU A 43 -2.34 -6.70 1.70
CA LEU A 43 -1.33 -7.77 1.59
C LEU A 43 -1.27 -8.45 0.21
N HIS A 44 -2.37 -8.37 -0.56
CA HIS A 44 -2.47 -8.89 -1.92
C HIS A 44 -1.76 -8.05 -2.98
N HIS A 45 -1.50 -6.77 -2.72
CA HIS A 45 -0.93 -5.84 -3.69
C HIS A 45 0.58 -5.76 -3.57
N ASP A 46 1.31 -5.58 -4.67
CA ASP A 46 2.77 -5.49 -4.63
C ASP A 46 3.26 -4.07 -4.30
N THR A 47 2.47 -3.05 -4.64
CA THR A 47 2.80 -1.63 -4.45
C THR A 47 1.72 -0.89 -3.67
N LEU A 48 2.06 0.28 -3.12
CA LEU A 48 1.09 1.15 -2.45
C LEU A 48 0.07 1.71 -3.45
N GLU A 49 0.49 2.01 -4.68
CA GLU A 49 -0.33 2.53 -5.75
C GLU A 49 -1.44 1.57 -6.16
N ASP A 50 -1.14 0.27 -6.24
CA ASP A 50 -2.12 -0.77 -6.54
C ASP A 50 -3.17 -0.88 -5.42
N ALA A 51 -2.72 -0.91 -4.17
CA ALA A 51 -3.59 -0.96 -3.00
C ALA A 51 -4.50 0.27 -2.91
N LEU A 52 -3.96 1.46 -3.18
CA LEU A 52 -4.70 2.71 -3.18
C LEU A 52 -5.75 2.75 -4.29
N SER A 53 -5.36 2.35 -5.50
CA SER A 53 -6.26 2.30 -6.66
C SER A 53 -7.43 1.35 -6.40
N TYR A 54 -7.16 0.17 -5.85
CA TYR A 54 -8.18 -0.78 -5.45
C TYR A 54 -9.13 -0.20 -4.39
N ARG A 55 -8.59 0.42 -3.34
CA ARG A 55 -9.39 1.02 -2.26
C ARG A 55 -10.26 2.18 -2.73
N MET A 56 -9.74 3.01 -3.65
CA MET A 56 -10.50 4.09 -4.28
C MET A 56 -11.62 3.54 -5.17
N ALA A 57 -11.32 2.53 -5.98
CA ALA A 57 -12.32 1.88 -6.84
C ALA A 57 -13.46 1.27 -6.02
N GLN A 58 -13.17 0.61 -4.89
CA GLN A 58 -14.21 0.15 -3.96
C GLN A 58 -15.06 1.32 -3.45
N LYS A 59 -14.41 2.34 -2.86
CA LYS A 59 -15.13 3.49 -2.27
C LYS A 59 -16.00 4.24 -3.28
N LEU A 60 -15.56 4.34 -4.53
CA LEU A 60 -16.28 5.01 -5.61
C LEU A 60 -17.31 4.10 -6.29
N GLY A 61 -17.03 2.81 -6.41
CA GLY A 61 -17.93 1.81 -7.00
C GLY A 61 -19.11 1.48 -6.08
N ASP A 62 -18.89 1.54 -4.76
CA ASP A 62 -19.94 1.40 -3.74
C ASP A 62 -20.96 2.55 -3.79
N ALA A 63 -20.66 3.66 -4.47
CA ALA A 63 -21.56 4.81 -4.60
C ALA A 63 -22.67 4.61 -5.66
N ASN A 64 -22.76 3.46 -6.32
CA ASN A 64 -23.73 3.20 -7.39
C ASN A 64 -24.48 1.85 -7.29
N LEU A 65 -24.74 1.35 -6.09
CA LEU A 65 -25.70 0.27 -5.82
C LEU A 65 -26.67 0.69 -4.70
#